data_AF-A0A846HBY6-F1
#
_entry.id   AF-A0A846HBY6-F1
#
_cell.length_a   1.000
_cell.length_b   1.000
_cell.length_c   1.000
_cell.angle_alpha   90.00
_cell.angle_beta   90.00
_cell.angle_gamma   90.00
#
_symmetry.space_group_name_H-M   'P 1'
#
loop_
_entity.id
_entity.type
_entity.pdbx_description
1 polymer ?
#
loop_
_entity_poly.entity_id
_entity_poly.type
_entity_poly.pdbx_seq_one_letter_code
_entity_poly.pdbx_strand_id
1 'polypeptide(L)'
;MRCQFLSVYRGLVLVISIYFILSGVPAFAAESVVLKYRIFRESVSVEELSTFAQTGKLSTSLRVNLALARQNPQAIRQYLTEPVKINPVILDKVLNSRIGNVILDQLTQVIHTRSRKADKQALRAALVVSASKDRQITLIEVIQNYPTPEIEVEGDRLESAYRQLRRLQGNLQDIFGF
;
A
#
# COMPACT_ATOMS: atom_id res chain seq x y z
N MET A 1 30.33 7.09 -49.36
CA MET A 1 29.51 6.15 -48.56
C MET A 1 29.74 6.20 -47.03
N ARG A 2 30.49 7.18 -46.46
CA ARG A 2 30.80 7.25 -45.02
C ARG A 2 29.83 8.13 -44.18
N CYS A 3 28.98 8.95 -44.82
CA CYS A 3 28.09 9.88 -44.11
C CYS A 3 26.73 9.29 -43.68
N GLN A 4 26.27 8.18 -44.27
CA GLN A 4 25.01 7.55 -43.86
C GLN A 4 25.14 6.72 -42.57
N PHE A 5 26.32 6.14 -42.34
CA PHE A 5 26.60 5.33 -41.15
C PHE A 5 26.60 6.15 -39.85
N LEU A 6 27.02 7.42 -39.92
CA LEU A 6 27.05 8.34 -38.77
C LEU A 6 25.64 8.80 -38.34
N SER A 7 24.69 8.90 -39.29
CA SER A 7 23.29 9.26 -39.02
C SER A 7 22.54 8.14 -38.30
N VAL A 8 22.75 6.89 -38.74
CA VAL A 8 22.16 5.69 -38.11
C VAL A 8 22.68 5.52 -36.68
N TYR A 9 23.98 5.76 -36.45
CA TYR A 9 24.57 5.66 -35.11
C TYR A 9 23.99 6.69 -34.13
N ARG A 10 23.69 7.91 -34.58
CA ARG A 10 23.07 8.97 -33.76
C ARG A 10 21.61 8.66 -33.43
N GLY A 11 20.86 8.03 -34.35
CA GLY A 11 19.51 7.56 -34.09
C GLY A 11 19.46 6.40 -33.08
N LEU A 12 20.40 5.47 -33.16
CA LEU A 12 20.48 4.30 -32.27
C LEU A 12 20.81 4.69 -30.82
N VAL A 13 21.68 5.69 -30.61
CA VAL A 13 22.01 6.22 -29.27
C VAL A 13 20.81 6.92 -28.60
N LEU A 14 19.95 7.59 -29.38
CA LEU A 14 18.75 8.24 -28.86
C LEU A 14 17.67 7.23 -28.41
N VAL A 15 17.51 6.11 -29.14
CA VAL A 15 16.55 5.06 -28.77
C VAL A 15 17.00 4.31 -27.50
N ILE A 16 18.30 4.04 -27.35
CA ILE A 16 18.85 3.41 -26.13
C ILE A 16 18.71 4.33 -24.92
N SER A 17 18.89 5.65 -25.10
CA SER A 17 18.73 6.63 -24.02
C SER A 17 17.28 6.74 -23.53
N ILE A 18 16.30 6.66 -24.43
CA ILE A 18 14.88 6.65 -24.07
C ILE A 18 14.48 5.36 -23.33
N TYR A 19 15.04 4.22 -23.72
CA TYR A 19 14.76 2.94 -23.05
C TYR A 19 15.25 2.95 -21.58
N PHE A 20 16.40 3.56 -21.31
CA PHE A 20 16.97 3.66 -19.95
C PHE A 20 16.19 4.59 -19.01
N ILE A 21 15.47 5.59 -19.56
CA ILE A 21 14.64 6.51 -18.76
C ILE A 21 13.32 5.84 -18.35
N LEU A 22 12.80 4.90 -19.15
CA LEU A 22 11.56 4.18 -18.82
C LEU A 22 11.75 3.04 -17.81
N SER A 23 12.95 2.43 -17.74
CA SER A 23 13.23 1.30 -16.85
C SER A 23 13.60 1.70 -15.41
N GLY A 24 13.70 3.01 -15.14
CA GLY A 24 14.15 3.54 -13.84
C GLY A 24 13.13 4.39 -13.10
N VAL A 25 11.85 4.41 -13.48
CA VAL A 25 10.83 5.07 -12.64
C VAL A 25 10.74 4.24 -11.35
N PRO A 26 11.15 4.76 -10.19
CA PRO A 26 10.96 4.04 -8.94
C PRO A 26 9.46 3.76 -8.83
N ALA A 27 9.08 2.48 -8.77
CA ALA A 27 7.73 2.14 -8.37
C ALA A 27 7.58 2.73 -6.96
N PHE A 28 6.75 3.77 -6.82
CA PHE A 28 6.46 4.42 -5.54
C PHE A 28 5.67 3.44 -4.67
N ALA A 29 6.40 2.51 -4.06
CA ALA A 29 5.92 1.47 -3.18
C ALA A 29 6.66 1.59 -1.85
N ALA A 30 6.03 1.20 -0.76
CA ALA A 30 6.72 1.15 0.51
C ALA A 30 7.73 0.00 0.49
N GLU A 31 8.95 0.29 0.93
CA GLU A 31 10.01 -0.71 1.09
C GLU A 31 10.05 -1.20 2.54
N SER A 32 9.70 -0.31 3.48
CA SER A 32 9.75 -0.57 4.92
C SER A 32 8.50 -0.07 5.66
N VAL A 33 8.15 -0.80 6.72
CA VAL A 33 7.07 -0.48 7.64
C VAL A 33 7.63 -0.39 9.05
N VAL A 34 7.47 0.76 9.69
CA VAL A 34 7.69 0.89 11.13
C VAL A 34 6.42 0.47 11.85
N LEU A 35 6.41 -0.74 12.39
CA LEU A 35 5.34 -1.25 13.22
C LEU A 35 5.44 -0.65 14.62
N LYS A 36 4.37 0.01 15.05
CA LYS A 36 4.27 0.67 16.36
C LYS A 36 3.28 -0.08 17.22
N TYR A 37 3.74 -0.45 18.41
CA TYR A 37 2.93 -1.10 19.44
C TYR A 37 3.13 -0.34 20.75
N ARG A 38 2.29 0.68 20.96
CA ARG A 38 2.38 1.59 22.11
C ARG A 38 3.74 2.30 22.18
N ILE A 39 4.64 1.84 23.05
CA ILE A 39 6.00 2.41 23.22
C ILE A 39 7.05 1.73 22.35
N PHE A 40 6.71 0.59 21.76
CA PHE A 40 7.60 -0.24 20.96
C PHE A 40 7.51 0.16 19.49
N ARG A 41 8.66 0.25 18.81
CA ARG A 41 8.75 0.62 17.39
C ARG A 41 9.78 -0.29 16.72
N GLU A 42 9.36 -1.04 15.73
CA GLU A 42 10.22 -1.96 15.00
C GLU A 42 10.08 -1.76 13.50
N SER A 43 11.21 -1.71 12.80
CA SER A 43 11.20 -1.67 11.34
C SER A 43 11.14 -3.08 10.79
N VAL A 44 10.20 -3.32 9.88
CA VAL A 44 9.97 -4.59 9.18
C VAL A 44 9.90 -4.28 7.69
N SER A 45 10.55 -5.09 6.84
CA SER A 45 10.44 -4.85 5.41
C SER A 45 9.04 -5.19 4.90
N VAL A 46 8.58 -4.45 3.89
CA VAL A 46 7.29 -4.77 3.24
C VAL A 46 7.33 -6.17 2.62
N GLU A 47 8.50 -6.61 2.15
CA GLU A 47 8.72 -7.97 1.65
C GLU A 47 8.50 -9.04 2.72
N GLU A 48 9.04 -8.86 3.93
CA GLU A 48 8.86 -9.77 5.06
C GLU A 48 7.39 -9.85 5.48
N LEU A 49 6.72 -8.70 5.56
CA LEU A 49 5.29 -8.63 5.87
C LEU A 49 4.43 -9.26 4.77
N SER A 50 4.78 -9.04 3.51
CA SER A 50 4.12 -9.62 2.34
C SER A 50 4.29 -11.14 2.30
N THR A 51 5.50 -11.64 2.57
CA THR A 51 5.79 -13.07 2.65
C THR A 51 4.94 -13.72 3.73
N PHE A 52 4.87 -13.10 4.90
CA PHE A 52 4.00 -13.57 5.98
C PHE A 52 2.51 -13.55 5.59
N ALA A 53 2.04 -12.45 5.00
CA ALA A 53 0.66 -12.32 4.54
C ALA A 53 0.30 -13.45 3.57
N GLN A 54 1.08 -13.61 2.49
CA GLN A 54 0.79 -14.57 1.42
C GLN A 54 0.97 -16.02 1.89
N THR A 55 2.12 -16.34 2.49
CA THR A 55 2.50 -17.74 2.76
C THR A 55 2.17 -18.23 4.16
N GLY A 56 1.91 -17.32 5.10
CA GLY A 56 1.78 -17.62 6.53
C GLY A 56 3.12 -17.86 7.25
N LYS A 57 4.25 -17.82 6.54
CA LYS A 57 5.57 -18.03 7.14
C LYS A 57 6.04 -16.77 7.85
N LEU A 58 6.29 -16.89 9.15
CA LEU A 58 6.94 -15.84 9.95
C LEU A 58 8.45 -16.02 9.90
N SER A 59 9.16 -14.95 9.53
CA SER A 59 10.57 -14.79 9.84
C SER A 59 10.81 -14.85 11.36
N THR A 60 12.06 -15.05 11.76
CA THR A 60 12.44 -15.05 13.17
C THR A 60 12.18 -13.69 13.83
N SER A 61 12.54 -12.60 13.15
CA SER A 61 12.32 -11.21 13.59
C SER A 61 10.84 -10.90 13.79
N LEU A 62 10.00 -11.11 12.77
CA LEU A 62 8.56 -10.80 12.85
C LEU A 62 7.86 -11.65 13.92
N ARG A 63 8.27 -12.91 14.11
CA ARG A 63 7.74 -13.77 15.18
C ARG A 63 8.03 -13.20 16.57
N VAL A 64 9.27 -12.76 16.82
CA VAL A 64 9.65 -12.12 18.09
C VAL A 64 8.87 -10.82 18.28
N ASN A 65 8.80 -9.98 17.24
CA ASN A 65 8.09 -8.70 17.30
C ASN A 65 6.61 -8.86 17.64
N LEU A 66 5.90 -9.80 16.99
CA LEU A 66 4.49 -10.09 17.28
C LEU A 66 4.30 -10.66 18.68
N ALA A 67 5.21 -11.53 19.15
CA ALA A 67 5.15 -12.09 20.50
C ALA A 67 5.33 -11.01 21.58
N LEU A 68 6.33 -10.13 21.42
CA LEU A 68 6.57 -8.99 22.31
C LEU A 68 5.38 -8.02 22.32
N ALA A 69 4.79 -7.78 21.14
CA ALA A 69 3.59 -6.97 20.97
C ALA A 69 2.28 -7.66 21.43
N ARG A 70 2.35 -8.92 21.91
CA ARG A 70 1.21 -9.76 22.31
C ARG A 70 0.14 -9.86 21.21
N GLN A 71 0.56 -9.87 19.96
CA GLN A 71 -0.33 -10.00 18.81
C GLN A 71 -0.50 -11.46 18.42
N ASN A 72 -1.71 -11.81 18.00
CA ASN A 72 -2.00 -13.11 17.42
C ASN A 72 -1.61 -13.07 15.92
N PRO A 73 -0.59 -13.84 15.48
CA PRO A 73 -0.17 -13.82 14.07
C PRO A 73 -1.29 -14.18 13.11
N GLN A 74 -2.13 -15.16 13.43
CA GLN A 74 -3.24 -15.57 12.57
C GLN A 74 -4.23 -14.43 12.35
N ALA A 75 -4.54 -13.66 13.40
CA ALA A 75 -5.41 -12.48 13.30
C ALA A 75 -4.78 -11.38 12.45
N ILE A 76 -3.49 -11.06 12.69
CA ILE A 76 -2.76 -10.06 11.90
C ILE A 76 -2.73 -10.46 10.42
N ARG A 77 -2.43 -11.73 10.12
CA ARG A 77 -2.44 -12.23 8.75
C ARG A 77 -3.81 -12.07 8.12
N GLN A 78 -4.89 -12.42 8.84
CA GLN A 78 -6.25 -12.24 8.35
C GLN A 78 -6.53 -10.77 8.01
N TYR A 79 -6.21 -9.83 8.90
CA TYR A 79 -6.42 -8.41 8.64
C TYR A 79 -5.63 -7.92 7.41
N LEU A 80 -4.42 -8.44 7.21
CA LEU A 80 -3.57 -8.09 6.08
C LEU A 80 -4.10 -8.63 4.74
N THR A 81 -4.64 -9.86 4.72
CA THR A 81 -4.94 -10.57 3.46
C THR A 81 -6.41 -10.67 3.11
N GLU A 82 -7.32 -10.38 4.03
CA GLU A 82 -8.73 -10.60 3.78
C GLU A 82 -9.27 -9.57 2.78
N PRO A 83 -9.72 -10.00 1.59
CA PRO A 83 -10.03 -9.09 0.50
C PRO A 83 -11.35 -8.35 0.74
N VAL A 84 -11.37 -7.11 0.29
CA VAL A 84 -12.55 -6.23 0.30
C VAL A 84 -12.89 -5.88 -1.14
N LYS A 85 -14.03 -6.35 -1.65
CA LYS A 85 -14.45 -6.17 -3.05
C LYS A 85 -14.95 -4.75 -3.26
N ILE A 86 -14.27 -3.99 -4.11
CA ILE A 86 -14.55 -2.57 -4.33
C ILE A 86 -14.26 -2.20 -5.79
N ASN A 87 -15.21 -1.50 -6.42
CA ASN A 87 -14.98 -0.93 -7.75
C ASN A 87 -14.06 0.31 -7.65
N PRO A 88 -12.94 0.38 -8.39
CA PRO A 88 -11.97 1.48 -8.27
C PRO A 88 -12.54 2.84 -8.66
N VAL A 89 -13.45 2.91 -9.64
CA VAL A 89 -14.08 4.18 -10.07
C VAL A 89 -15.00 4.73 -8.98
N ILE A 90 -15.76 3.85 -8.33
CA ILE A 90 -16.67 4.23 -7.25
C ILE A 90 -15.86 4.60 -6.00
N LEU A 91 -14.83 3.82 -5.69
CA LEU A 91 -13.90 4.11 -4.61
C LEU A 91 -13.31 5.51 -4.75
N ASP A 92 -12.78 5.85 -5.92
CA ASP A 92 -12.20 7.17 -6.15
C ASP A 92 -13.23 8.29 -5.89
N LYS A 93 -14.45 8.17 -6.43
CA LYS A 93 -15.53 9.13 -6.16
C LYS A 93 -15.83 9.27 -4.67
N VAL A 94 -15.91 8.16 -3.94
CA VAL A 94 -16.22 8.19 -2.50
C VAL A 94 -15.06 8.74 -1.70
N LEU A 95 -13.83 8.35 -1.96
CA LEU A 95 -12.65 8.89 -1.27
C LEU A 95 -12.45 10.39 -1.51
N ASN A 96 -12.98 10.93 -2.62
CA ASN A 96 -13.00 12.37 -2.91
C ASN A 96 -14.18 13.13 -2.26
N SER A 97 -15.11 12.44 -1.60
CA SER A 97 -16.28 13.04 -0.95
C SER A 97 -16.02 13.41 0.52
N ARG A 98 -16.97 14.14 1.15
CA ARG A 98 -16.89 14.44 2.59
C ARG A 98 -16.85 13.18 3.46
N ILE A 99 -17.66 12.17 3.14
CA ILE A 99 -17.68 10.91 3.90
C ILE A 99 -16.39 10.12 3.71
N GLY A 100 -15.83 10.10 2.49
CA GLY A 100 -14.54 9.49 2.22
C GLY A 100 -13.41 10.15 2.98
N ASN A 101 -13.41 11.48 3.10
CA ASN A 101 -12.43 12.22 3.89
C ASN A 101 -12.45 11.80 5.37
N VAL A 102 -13.63 11.59 5.96
CA VAL A 102 -13.74 11.09 7.35
C VAL A 102 -13.15 9.68 7.49
N ILE A 103 -13.37 8.81 6.50
CA ILE A 103 -12.81 7.45 6.53
C ILE A 103 -11.29 7.48 6.36
N LEU A 104 -10.78 8.31 5.45
CA LEU A 104 -9.34 8.53 5.29
C LEU A 104 -8.72 9.10 6.57
N ASP A 105 -9.39 10.03 7.26
CA ASP A 105 -8.93 10.56 8.54
C ASP A 105 -8.81 9.47 9.61
N GLN A 106 -9.71 8.49 9.63
CA GLN A 106 -9.64 7.37 10.55
C GLN A 106 -8.54 6.37 10.18
N LEU A 107 -8.36 6.08 8.89
CA LEU A 107 -7.34 5.15 8.42
C LEU A 107 -5.92 5.73 8.59
N THR A 108 -5.75 7.05 8.44
CA THR A 108 -4.46 7.72 8.67
C THR A 108 -4.05 7.77 10.14
N GLN A 109 -4.95 7.45 11.08
CA GLN A 109 -4.57 7.18 12.48
C GLN A 109 -3.83 5.85 12.63
N VAL A 110 -3.93 4.94 11.66
CA VAL A 110 -3.34 3.61 11.71
C VAL A 110 -2.18 3.49 10.74
N ILE A 111 -2.36 3.89 9.48
CA ILE A 111 -1.33 3.79 8.43
C ILE A 111 -1.02 5.20 7.95
N HIS A 112 0.23 5.63 8.10
CA HIS A 112 0.60 7.01 7.78
C HIS A 112 2.07 7.15 7.38
N THR A 113 2.42 8.29 6.79
CA THR A 113 3.82 8.61 6.54
C THR A 113 4.52 8.93 7.84
N ARG A 114 5.84 8.75 7.88
CA ARG A 114 6.67 9.19 9.01
C ARG A 114 6.55 10.69 9.29
N SER A 115 6.41 11.50 8.25
CA SER A 115 6.33 12.96 8.37
C SER A 115 4.95 13.48 8.80
N ARG A 116 3.92 12.62 8.78
CA ARG A 116 2.50 12.99 8.92
C ARG A 116 2.00 14.01 7.89
N LYS A 117 2.74 14.19 6.79
CA LYS A 117 2.38 15.11 5.71
C LYS A 117 1.74 14.35 4.57
N ALA A 118 0.67 14.91 4.02
CA ALA A 118 -0.06 14.36 2.89
C ALA A 118 -0.54 12.90 3.09
N ASP A 119 -0.74 12.46 4.35
CA ASP A 119 -1.15 11.09 4.66
C ASP A 119 -2.45 10.71 3.96
N LYS A 120 -3.43 11.61 3.92
CA LYS A 120 -4.70 11.37 3.23
C LYS A 120 -4.53 11.15 1.74
N GLN A 121 -3.72 11.99 1.09
CA GLN A 121 -3.47 11.92 -0.33
C GLN A 121 -2.70 10.63 -0.68
N ALA A 122 -1.69 10.31 0.12
CA ALA A 122 -0.89 9.10 -0.04
C ALA A 122 -1.73 7.84 0.15
N LEU A 123 -2.52 7.78 1.22
CA LEU A 123 -3.42 6.66 1.50
C LEU A 123 -4.50 6.51 0.41
N ARG A 124 -5.10 7.62 -0.05
CA ARG A 124 -6.07 7.59 -1.15
C ARG A 124 -5.45 6.99 -2.41
N ALA A 125 -4.25 7.42 -2.78
CA ALA A 125 -3.53 6.88 -3.94
C ALA A 125 -3.28 5.37 -3.76
N ALA A 126 -2.78 4.96 -2.60
CA ALA A 126 -2.54 3.56 -2.28
C ALA A 126 -3.81 2.68 -2.40
N LEU A 127 -4.94 3.16 -1.89
CA LEU A 127 -6.24 2.47 -1.99
C LEU A 127 -6.72 2.32 -3.44
N VAL A 128 -6.65 3.40 -4.23
CA VAL A 128 -7.08 3.39 -5.63
C VAL A 128 -6.18 2.47 -6.47
N VAL A 129 -4.85 2.54 -6.29
CA VAL A 129 -3.90 1.67 -6.98
C VAL A 129 -4.16 0.20 -6.62
N SER A 130 -4.37 -0.10 -5.33
CA SER A 130 -4.66 -1.47 -4.87
C SER A 130 -5.94 -2.02 -5.51
N ALA A 131 -7.01 -1.23 -5.57
CA ALA A 131 -8.27 -1.65 -6.18
C ALA A 131 -8.21 -1.82 -7.71
N SER A 132 -7.24 -1.18 -8.37
CA SER A 132 -7.19 -1.08 -9.82
C SER A 132 -6.80 -2.39 -10.51
N LYS A 133 -6.16 -3.31 -9.80
CA LYS A 133 -5.66 -4.57 -10.36
C LYS A 133 -6.77 -5.58 -10.62
N ASP A 134 -7.60 -5.83 -9.60
CA ASP A 134 -8.55 -6.95 -9.58
C ASP A 134 -9.88 -6.61 -8.88
N ARG A 135 -10.16 -5.32 -8.64
CA ARG A 135 -11.39 -4.81 -7.97
C ARG A 135 -11.56 -5.34 -6.54
N GLN A 136 -10.46 -5.65 -5.89
CA GLN A 136 -10.39 -5.97 -4.48
C GLN A 136 -9.23 -5.22 -3.85
N ILE A 137 -9.29 -5.05 -2.53
CA ILE A 137 -8.25 -4.40 -1.75
C ILE A 137 -7.97 -5.27 -0.55
N THR A 138 -6.68 -5.53 -0.30
CA THR A 138 -6.18 -6.05 0.96
C THR A 138 -5.32 -4.99 1.66
N LEU A 139 -5.19 -5.05 2.99
CA LEU A 139 -4.33 -4.08 3.69
C LEU A 139 -2.85 -4.24 3.30
N ILE A 140 -2.40 -5.45 2.97
CA ILE A 140 -1.03 -5.65 2.51
C ILE A 140 -0.77 -4.96 1.16
N GLU A 141 -1.74 -4.97 0.23
CA GLU A 141 -1.62 -4.22 -1.03
C GLU A 141 -1.60 -2.71 -0.80
N VAL A 142 -2.40 -2.20 0.14
CA VAL A 142 -2.38 -0.77 0.49
C VAL A 142 -1.03 -0.37 1.06
N ILE A 143 -0.42 -1.21 1.90
CA ILE A 143 0.93 -1.00 2.42
C ILE A 143 1.95 -1.01 1.28
N GLN A 144 1.89 -2.02 0.40
CA GLN A 144 2.79 -2.13 -0.74
C GLN A 144 2.70 -0.94 -1.69
N ASN A 145 1.48 -0.50 -2.01
CA ASN A 145 1.23 0.59 -2.96
C ASN A 145 1.28 1.98 -2.32
N TYR A 146 1.74 2.09 -1.06
CA TYR A 146 1.85 3.37 -0.39
C TYR A 146 2.97 4.21 -1.04
N PRO A 147 2.71 5.46 -1.47
CA PRO A 147 3.63 6.21 -2.33
C PRO A 147 4.77 6.88 -1.54
N THR A 148 5.35 6.17 -0.58
CA THR A 148 6.50 6.60 0.22
C THR A 148 7.36 5.39 0.59
N PRO A 149 8.70 5.52 0.62
CA PRO A 149 9.60 4.39 0.87
C PRO A 149 9.46 3.79 2.28
N GLU A 150 9.02 4.59 3.25
CA GLU A 150 8.79 4.19 4.63
C GLU A 150 7.42 4.69 5.11
N ILE A 151 6.66 3.80 5.73
CA ILE A 151 5.39 4.11 6.40
C ILE A 151 5.45 3.70 7.87
N GLU A 152 4.63 4.33 8.71
CA GLU A 152 4.37 3.86 10.07
C GLU A 152 2.98 3.21 10.13
N VAL A 153 2.89 2.09 10.85
CA VAL A 153 1.63 1.38 11.08
C VAL A 153 1.45 1.15 12.58
N GLU A 154 0.36 1.65 13.14
CA GLU A 154 -0.06 1.37 14.51
C GLU A 154 -0.62 -0.07 14.58
N GLY A 155 0.25 -1.02 14.92
CA GLY A 155 -0.02 -2.45 14.80
C GLY A 155 -1.11 -2.95 15.74
N ASP A 156 -1.26 -2.33 16.92
CA ASP A 156 -2.35 -2.60 17.86
C ASP A 156 -3.72 -2.14 17.34
N ARG A 157 -3.72 -1.31 16.29
CA ARG A 157 -4.93 -0.78 15.65
C ARG A 157 -5.19 -1.36 14.27
N LEU A 158 -4.43 -2.36 13.84
CA LEU A 158 -4.58 -2.95 12.50
C LEU A 158 -5.98 -3.51 12.24
N GLU A 159 -6.60 -4.14 13.25
CA GLU A 159 -7.99 -4.59 13.20
C GLU A 159 -8.95 -3.43 12.86
N SER A 160 -8.70 -2.24 13.43
CA SER A 160 -9.54 -1.06 13.20
C SER A 160 -9.43 -0.56 11.76
N ALA A 161 -8.23 -0.57 11.17
CA ALA A 161 -8.03 -0.24 9.76
C ALA A 161 -8.75 -1.24 8.85
N TYR A 162 -8.65 -2.53 9.16
CA TYR A 162 -9.37 -3.59 8.43
C TYR A 162 -10.89 -3.39 8.52
N ARG A 163 -11.43 -3.13 9.72
CA ARG A 163 -12.87 -2.84 9.89
C ARG A 163 -13.31 -1.60 9.12
N GLN A 164 -12.50 -0.54 9.09
CA GLN A 164 -12.80 0.66 8.31
C GLN A 164 -12.79 0.38 6.81
N LEU A 165 -11.83 -0.42 6.32
CA LEU A 165 -11.80 -0.86 4.93
C LEU A 165 -13.06 -1.67 4.58
N ARG A 166 -13.53 -2.55 5.46
CA ARG A 166 -14.79 -3.27 5.27
C ARG A 166 -16.03 -2.38 5.27
N ARG A 167 -16.05 -1.35 6.12
CA ARG A 167 -17.14 -0.36 6.12
C ARG A 167 -17.18 0.42 4.81
N LEU A 168 -16.05 0.67 4.15
CA LEU A 168 -16.05 1.26 2.82
C LEU A 168 -16.87 0.40 1.86
N GLN A 169 -16.68 -0.92 1.84
CA GLN A 169 -17.50 -1.80 0.99
C GLN A 169 -18.99 -1.72 1.32
N GLY A 170 -19.37 -1.78 2.60
CA GLY A 170 -20.78 -1.70 3.01
C GLY A 170 -21.42 -0.38 2.59
N ASN A 171 -20.77 0.75 2.89
CA ASN A 171 -21.25 2.08 2.49
C ASN A 171 -21.38 2.22 0.97
N LEU A 172 -20.47 1.61 0.21
CA LEU A 172 -20.53 1.62 -1.26
C LEU A 172 -21.71 0.83 -1.80
N GLN A 173 -22.05 -0.32 -1.20
CA GLN A 173 -23.22 -1.11 -1.58
C GLN A 173 -24.52 -0.35 -1.27
N ASP A 174 -24.61 0.26 -0.09
CA ASP A 174 -25.81 1.00 0.33
C ASP A 174 -26.08 2.23 -0.54
N ILE A 175 -25.04 2.97 -0.93
CA ILE A 175 -25.18 4.22 -1.71
C ILE A 175 -25.48 3.93 -3.18
N PHE A 176 -24.92 2.87 -3.75
CA PHE A 176 -24.94 2.65 -5.20
C PHE A 176 -25.71 1.40 -5.66
N GLY A 177 -26.21 0.58 -4.73
CA GLY A 177 -27.17 -0.49 -5.03
C GLY A 177 -26.65 -1.56 -5.98
N PHE A 178 -25.60 -2.29 -5.59
CA PHE A 178 -25.18 -3.55 -6.23
C PHE A 178 -25.07 -4.67 -5.21
#